data_AF-A0A2A6M6N0-F1
#
_entry.id   AF-A0A2A6M6N0-F1
#
_cell.length_a   1.000
_cell.length_b   1.000
_cell.length_c   1.000
_cell.angle_alpha   90.00
_cell.angle_beta   90.00
_cell.angle_gamma   90.00
#
_symmetry.space_group_name_H-M   'P 1'
#
loop_
_entity.id
_entity.type
_entity.pdbx_description
1 polymer ?
#
loop_
_entity_poly.entity_id
_entity_poly.type
_entity_poly.pdbx_seq_one_letter_code
_entity_poly.pdbx_strand_id
1 'polypeptide(L)'
;MINWLKDLASDEFGRTLMTVTGALIGVGLGAFLGTFKDVFIESGKRKRLAWLTAVRLTVILDKYVDDCTSNVRDDGYYDPQGERFPRVSEPDLEYPEDLGWTSLHRQLMYAAFRLKVEHDSTEKALEFIGSEIAFPPDYDEYWDEKKVLFSNQGLAALELIRSLKDHYGVPTADRRGYETRDTFNRMIAERQKEDADKEARRRELERKRIEAGEPADIFPIESHSVANEKAPELEPQSV
;
A
#
# COMPACT_ATOMS: atom_id res chain seq x y z
N MET A 1 -53.33 -18.70 41.43
CA MET A 1 -52.53 -19.37 40.39
C MET A 1 -51.17 -19.90 40.88
N ILE A 2 -50.91 -19.95 42.20
CA ILE A 2 -49.64 -20.43 42.79
C ILE A 2 -49.82 -21.75 43.59
N ASN A 3 -51.07 -22.16 43.88
CA ASN A 3 -51.34 -23.37 44.66
C ASN A 3 -51.09 -24.67 43.87
N TRP A 4 -51.36 -24.68 42.55
CA TRP A 4 -51.08 -25.85 41.71
C TRP A 4 -49.57 -26.15 41.57
N LEU A 5 -48.74 -25.11 41.61
CA LEU A 5 -47.27 -25.22 41.63
C LEU A 5 -46.74 -25.79 42.95
N LYS A 6 -47.46 -25.56 44.06
CA LYS A 6 -47.12 -26.12 45.38
C LYS A 6 -47.52 -27.59 45.50
N ASP A 7 -48.68 -27.98 44.95
CA ASP A 7 -49.08 -29.40 44.90
C ASP A 7 -48.17 -30.21 43.98
N LEU A 8 -47.83 -29.68 42.79
CA LEU A 8 -46.86 -30.32 41.89
C LEU A 8 -45.47 -30.50 42.56
N ALA A 9 -45.03 -29.56 43.40
CA ALA A 9 -43.75 -29.66 44.11
C ALA A 9 -43.76 -30.66 45.30
N SER A 10 -44.94 -31.10 45.75
CA SER A 10 -45.09 -32.03 46.86
C SER A 10 -45.08 -33.50 46.43
N ASP A 11 -45.39 -33.78 45.16
CA ASP A 11 -45.39 -35.12 44.57
C ASP A 11 -43.97 -35.56 44.14
N GLU A 12 -43.60 -36.83 44.33
CA GLU A 12 -42.27 -37.35 43.97
C GLU A 12 -41.93 -37.09 42.49
N PHE A 13 -42.97 -37.11 41.64
CA PHE A 13 -42.87 -36.83 40.22
C PHE A 13 -42.48 -35.38 39.92
N GLY A 14 -43.06 -34.40 40.61
CA GLY A 14 -42.76 -33.00 40.36
C GLY A 14 -41.43 -32.54 40.95
N ARG A 15 -40.94 -33.18 42.03
CA ARG A 15 -39.54 -32.99 42.48
C ARG A 15 -38.54 -33.44 41.42
N THR A 16 -38.79 -34.60 40.80
CA THR A 16 -37.92 -35.15 39.75
C THR A 16 -37.97 -34.30 38.48
N LEU A 17 -39.15 -33.78 38.11
CA LEU A 17 -39.29 -32.89 36.97
C LEU A 17 -38.53 -31.57 37.18
N MET A 18 -38.63 -30.96 38.36
CA MET A 18 -37.94 -29.70 38.66
C MET A 18 -36.41 -29.85 38.69
N THR A 19 -35.88 -30.97 39.20
CA THR A 19 -34.43 -31.21 39.22
C THR A 19 -33.88 -31.44 37.80
N VAL A 20 -34.59 -32.19 36.97
CA VAL A 20 -34.20 -32.42 35.57
C VAL A 20 -34.28 -31.12 34.76
N THR A 21 -35.35 -30.34 34.90
CA THR A 21 -35.46 -29.03 34.23
C THR A 21 -34.38 -28.05 34.70
N GLY A 22 -34.12 -27.99 36.01
CA GLY A 22 -33.04 -27.16 36.56
C GLY A 22 -31.66 -27.55 36.03
N ALA A 23 -31.37 -28.85 35.95
CA ALA A 23 -30.11 -29.36 35.39
C ALA A 23 -29.98 -29.02 33.90
N LEU A 24 -31.05 -29.22 33.10
CA LEU A 24 -31.04 -28.90 31.67
C LEU A 24 -30.87 -27.41 31.41
N ILE A 25 -31.54 -26.55 32.19
CA ILE A 25 -31.35 -25.09 32.11
C ILE A 25 -29.93 -24.70 32.51
N GLY A 26 -29.38 -25.30 33.57
CA GLY A 26 -28.01 -25.06 34.00
C GLY A 26 -26.97 -25.43 32.93
N VAL A 27 -27.12 -26.59 32.30
CA VAL A 27 -26.24 -27.03 31.21
C VAL A 27 -26.41 -26.14 29.97
N GLY A 28 -27.64 -25.78 29.60
CA GLY A 28 -27.94 -24.92 28.46
C GLY A 28 -27.35 -23.52 28.61
N LEU A 29 -27.53 -22.89 29.78
CA LEU A 29 -26.94 -21.59 30.10
C LEU A 29 -25.40 -21.66 30.17
N GLY A 30 -24.85 -22.73 30.73
CA GLY A 30 -23.41 -22.96 30.76
C GLY A 30 -22.79 -23.05 29.36
N ALA A 31 -23.40 -23.83 28.46
CA ALA A 31 -22.96 -23.95 27.08
C ALA A 31 -23.11 -22.63 26.30
N PHE A 32 -24.20 -21.90 26.51
CA PHE A 32 -24.43 -20.60 25.88
C PHE A 32 -23.41 -19.54 26.35
N LEU A 33 -23.17 -19.44 27.65
CA LEU A 33 -22.18 -18.51 28.19
C LEU A 33 -20.75 -18.88 27.79
N GLY A 34 -20.45 -20.17 27.71
CA GLY A 34 -19.16 -20.68 27.22
C GLY A 34 -18.91 -20.24 25.78
N THR A 35 -19.82 -20.58 24.87
CA THR A 35 -19.71 -20.20 23.45
C THR A 35 -19.65 -18.68 23.24
N PHE A 36 -20.47 -17.91 23.98
CA PHE A 36 -20.44 -16.46 23.90
C PHE A 36 -19.11 -15.87 24.39
N LYS A 37 -18.61 -16.34 25.52
CA LYS A 37 -17.30 -15.93 26.07
C LYS A 37 -16.18 -16.28 25.09
N ASP A 38 -16.21 -17.46 24.49
CA ASP A 38 -15.19 -17.91 23.56
C ASP A 38 -15.16 -17.03 22.30
N VAL A 39 -16.32 -16.69 21.73
CA VAL A 39 -16.44 -15.76 20.59
C VAL A 39 -15.89 -14.37 20.94
N PHE A 40 -16.19 -13.86 22.14
CA PHE A 40 -15.69 -12.56 22.60
C PHE A 40 -14.16 -12.56 22.78
N ILE A 41 -13.62 -13.59 23.43
CA ILE A 41 -12.19 -13.73 23.66
C ILE A 41 -11.44 -13.92 22.34
N GLU A 42 -11.96 -14.75 21.44
CA GLU A 42 -11.35 -14.99 20.13
C GLU A 42 -11.33 -13.71 19.28
N SER A 43 -12.44 -12.96 19.28
CA SER A 43 -12.52 -11.67 18.59
C SER A 43 -11.51 -10.66 19.15
N GLY A 44 -11.34 -10.61 20.47
CA GLY A 44 -10.34 -9.75 21.11
C GLY A 44 -8.90 -10.14 20.74
N LYS A 45 -8.60 -11.44 20.72
CA LYS A 45 -7.29 -11.96 20.30
C LYS A 45 -7.00 -11.61 18.84
N ARG A 46 -7.97 -11.79 17.94
CA ARG A 46 -7.83 -11.44 16.51
C ARG A 46 -7.55 -9.95 16.31
N LYS A 47 -8.27 -9.06 17.02
CA LYS A 47 -8.02 -7.61 16.95
C LYS A 47 -6.62 -7.24 17.43
N ARG A 48 -6.14 -7.84 18.52
CA ARG A 48 -4.79 -7.59 19.04
C ARG A 48 -3.71 -8.07 18.08
N LEU A 49 -3.89 -9.25 17.48
CA LEU A 49 -2.97 -9.78 16.47
C LEU A 49 -2.95 -8.88 15.23
N ALA A 50 -4.12 -8.46 14.74
CA ALA A 50 -4.23 -7.55 13.60
C ALA A 50 -3.51 -6.22 13.86
N TRP A 51 -3.71 -5.66 15.06
CA TRP A 51 -3.02 -4.44 15.48
C TRP A 51 -1.50 -4.61 15.53
N LEU A 52 -0.98 -5.69 16.15
CA LEU A 52 0.46 -5.95 16.20
C LEU A 52 1.06 -6.13 14.80
N THR A 53 0.37 -6.85 13.92
CA THR A 53 0.75 -7.01 12.52
C THR A 53 0.79 -5.65 11.80
N ALA A 54 -0.24 -4.83 11.98
CA ALA A 54 -0.32 -3.50 11.38
C ALA A 54 0.79 -2.56 11.89
N VAL A 55 1.14 -2.62 13.18
CA VAL A 55 2.26 -1.86 13.76
C VAL A 55 3.58 -2.28 13.12
N ARG A 56 3.85 -3.59 13.05
CA ARG A 56 5.09 -4.11 12.43
C ARG A 56 5.19 -3.69 10.97
N LEU A 57 4.11 -3.83 10.21
CA LEU A 57 4.04 -3.41 8.83
C LEU A 57 4.29 -1.90 8.69
N THR A 58 3.69 -1.08 9.55
CA THR A 58 3.89 0.38 9.54
C THR A 58 5.34 0.76 9.76
N VAL A 59 6.05 0.09 10.69
CA VAL A 59 7.48 0.35 10.94
C VAL A 59 8.34 -0.01 9.71
N ILE A 60 8.05 -1.14 9.05
CA ILE A 60 8.76 -1.55 7.82
C ILE A 60 8.53 -0.50 6.72
N LEU A 61 7.29 -0.09 6.51
CA LEU A 61 6.94 0.91 5.51
C LEU A 61 7.51 2.29 5.85
N ASP A 62 7.55 2.67 7.13
CA ASP A 62 8.14 3.94 7.57
C ASP A 62 9.64 3.99 7.24
N LYS A 63 10.38 2.90 7.51
CA LYS A 63 11.78 2.77 7.11
C LYS A 63 11.93 2.87 5.59
N TYR A 64 11.13 2.11 4.85
CA TYR A 64 11.16 2.11 3.39
C TYR A 64 10.93 3.50 2.79
N VAL A 65 9.99 4.28 3.35
CA VAL A 65 9.76 5.69 2.96
C VAL A 65 11.01 6.55 3.18
N ASP A 66 11.71 6.36 4.29
CA ASP A 66 12.93 7.11 4.60
C ASP A 66 14.08 6.73 3.64
N ASP A 67 14.18 5.45 3.27
CA ASP A 67 15.15 4.94 2.29
C ASP A 67 14.85 5.46 0.87
N CYS A 68 13.57 5.46 0.45
CA CYS A 68 13.13 6.10 -0.80
C CYS A 68 13.47 7.59 -0.81
N THR A 69 13.26 8.28 0.32
CA THR A 69 13.56 9.71 0.43
C THR A 69 15.05 10.00 0.27
N SER A 70 15.89 9.14 0.86
CA SER A 70 17.34 9.26 0.76
C SER A 70 17.81 9.03 -0.68
N ASN A 71 17.21 8.08 -1.39
CA ASN A 71 17.50 7.80 -2.80
C ASN A 71 17.08 8.91 -3.76
N VAL A 72 15.90 9.49 -3.53
CA VAL A 72 15.39 10.61 -4.35
C VAL A 72 16.25 11.88 -4.20
N ARG A 73 16.90 12.04 -3.04
CA ARG A 73 17.81 13.15 -2.76
C ARG A 73 19.26 12.86 -3.10
N ASP A 74 19.57 11.64 -3.50
CA ASP A 74 20.92 11.27 -3.85
C ASP A 74 21.23 11.76 -5.26
N ASP A 75 22.07 12.79 -5.33
CA ASP A 75 22.63 13.26 -6.60
C ASP A 75 23.92 12.52 -6.98
N GLY A 76 24.31 11.47 -6.25
CA GLY A 76 25.51 10.69 -6.53
C GLY A 76 26.81 11.45 -6.30
N TYR A 77 27.94 10.80 -6.52
CA TYR A 77 29.27 11.42 -6.50
C TYR A 77 30.07 10.99 -7.72
N TYR A 78 30.96 11.87 -8.19
CA TYR A 78 31.84 11.57 -9.29
C TYR A 78 33.13 10.92 -8.78
N ASP A 79 33.54 9.84 -9.40
CA ASP A 79 34.82 9.20 -9.13
C ASP A 79 35.99 9.97 -9.82
N PRO A 80 37.25 9.61 -9.55
CA PRO A 80 38.41 10.21 -10.22
C PRO A 80 38.45 10.02 -11.75
N GLN A 81 37.66 9.08 -12.29
CA GLN A 81 37.52 8.77 -13.70
C GLN A 81 36.41 9.60 -14.37
N GLY A 82 35.63 10.33 -13.56
CA GLY A 82 34.54 11.19 -14.01
C GLY A 82 33.19 10.48 -14.12
N GLU A 83 33.07 9.25 -13.64
CA GLU A 83 31.82 8.48 -13.64
C GLU A 83 31.01 8.74 -12.36
N ARG A 84 29.68 8.83 -12.50
CA ARG A 84 28.75 9.13 -11.40
C ARG A 84 28.24 7.86 -10.72
N PHE A 85 28.47 7.75 -9.41
CA PHE A 85 28.08 6.62 -8.56
C PHE A 85 27.08 6.99 -7.45
N PRO A 86 26.23 6.05 -7.00
CA PRO A 86 25.32 6.27 -5.87
C PRO A 86 26.05 6.38 -4.53
N ARG A 87 25.57 7.32 -3.68
CA ARG A 87 26.02 7.47 -2.29
C ARG A 87 25.20 6.63 -1.33
N VAL A 88 23.94 6.36 -1.70
CA VAL A 88 22.98 5.65 -0.87
C VAL A 88 22.63 4.33 -1.54
N SER A 89 22.46 3.28 -0.73
CA SER A 89 21.93 2.00 -1.22
C SER A 89 20.50 2.14 -1.70
N GLU A 90 20.11 1.35 -2.71
CA GLU A 90 18.72 1.27 -3.14
C GLU A 90 17.80 0.85 -1.97
N PRO A 91 16.57 1.36 -1.92
CA PRO A 91 15.66 1.08 -0.82
C PRO A 91 15.16 -0.36 -0.95
N ASP A 92 15.30 -1.17 0.10
CA ASP A 92 14.85 -2.55 0.09
C ASP A 92 13.50 -2.70 0.82
N LEU A 93 12.56 -3.43 0.21
CA LEU A 93 11.26 -3.72 0.79
C LEU A 93 11.09 -5.23 0.99
N GLU A 94 11.61 -5.75 2.09
CA GLU A 94 11.34 -7.14 2.50
C GLU A 94 10.29 -7.23 3.61
N TYR A 95 9.35 -8.15 3.44
CA TYR A 95 8.39 -8.48 4.49
C TYR A 95 8.79 -9.77 5.21
N PRO A 96 8.85 -9.77 6.55
CA PRO A 96 9.10 -10.98 7.33
C PRO A 96 8.07 -12.08 7.04
N GLU A 97 8.51 -13.33 6.91
CA GLU A 97 7.63 -14.49 6.69
C GLU A 97 6.65 -14.71 7.84
N ASP A 98 7.03 -14.31 9.05
CA ASP A 98 6.23 -14.46 10.27
C ASP A 98 5.16 -13.34 10.44
N LEU A 99 5.03 -12.44 9.46
CA LEU A 99 4.03 -11.39 9.51
C LEU A 99 2.62 -12.01 9.41
N GLY A 100 1.74 -11.70 10.36
CA GLY A 100 0.43 -12.31 10.50
C GLY A 100 -0.61 -11.84 9.47
N TRP A 101 -0.35 -12.03 8.17
CA TRP A 101 -1.16 -11.52 7.05
C TRP A 101 -2.65 -11.85 7.15
N THR A 102 -2.99 -13.03 7.67
CA THR A 102 -4.38 -13.48 7.85
C THR A 102 -5.18 -12.64 8.85
N SER A 103 -4.51 -11.88 9.71
CA SER A 103 -5.14 -10.97 10.67
C SER A 103 -5.40 -9.58 10.09
N LEU A 104 -4.75 -9.21 8.99
CA LEU A 104 -4.94 -7.93 8.33
C LEU A 104 -6.20 -7.91 7.45
N HIS A 105 -6.72 -6.71 7.22
CA HIS A 105 -7.82 -6.46 6.32
C HIS A 105 -7.37 -6.77 4.90
N ARG A 106 -8.20 -7.49 4.15
CA ARG A 106 -7.84 -8.06 2.85
C ARG A 106 -7.28 -7.04 1.88
N GLN A 107 -7.84 -5.84 1.86
CA GLN A 107 -7.43 -4.73 0.99
C GLN A 107 -6.07 -4.17 1.40
N LEU A 108 -5.75 -4.10 2.69
CA LEU A 108 -4.47 -3.59 3.19
C LEU A 108 -3.36 -4.62 2.96
N MET A 109 -3.66 -5.90 3.19
CA MET A 109 -2.77 -7.02 2.83
C MET A 109 -2.45 -7.01 1.33
N TYR A 110 -3.47 -6.91 0.48
CA TYR A 110 -3.28 -6.84 -0.97
C TYR A 110 -2.47 -5.60 -1.37
N ALA A 111 -2.75 -4.43 -0.79
CA ALA A 111 -1.99 -3.22 -1.05
C ALA A 111 -0.50 -3.36 -0.68
N ALA A 112 -0.18 -4.02 0.43
CA ALA A 112 1.20 -4.30 0.83
C ALA A 112 1.91 -5.21 -0.17
N PHE A 113 1.26 -6.30 -0.61
CA PHE A 113 1.84 -7.19 -1.63
C PHE A 113 1.98 -6.52 -2.99
N ARG A 114 1.00 -5.72 -3.40
CA ARG A 114 1.09 -4.93 -4.62
C ARG A 114 2.28 -3.97 -4.56
N LEU A 115 2.51 -3.30 -3.43
CA LEU A 115 3.66 -2.42 -3.24
C LEU A 115 4.99 -3.18 -3.40
N LYS A 116 5.09 -4.41 -2.87
CA LYS A 116 6.28 -5.26 -3.07
C LYS A 116 6.49 -5.61 -4.53
N VAL A 117 5.44 -6.02 -5.23
CA VAL A 117 5.54 -6.36 -6.66
C VAL A 117 5.96 -5.14 -7.49
N GLU A 118 5.42 -3.97 -7.17
CA GLU A 118 5.79 -2.70 -7.80
C GLU A 118 7.26 -2.34 -7.52
N HIS A 119 7.72 -2.61 -6.30
CA HIS A 119 9.12 -2.48 -5.90
C HIS A 119 10.06 -3.31 -6.77
N ASP A 120 9.81 -4.61 -6.86
CA ASP A 120 10.64 -5.53 -7.65
C ASP A 120 10.61 -5.18 -9.15
N SER A 121 9.51 -4.61 -9.64
CA SER A 121 9.41 -4.12 -11.02
C SER A 121 10.24 -2.86 -11.25
N THR A 122 10.30 -1.98 -10.26
CA THR A 122 11.09 -0.74 -10.32
C THR A 122 12.59 -1.00 -10.27
N GLU A 123 13.03 -1.92 -9.42
CA GLU A 123 14.45 -2.32 -9.38
C GLU A 123 14.90 -2.85 -10.75
N LYS A 124 14.11 -3.75 -11.35
CA LYS A 124 14.39 -4.27 -12.70
C LYS A 124 14.36 -3.19 -13.78
N ALA A 125 13.44 -2.24 -13.67
CA ALA A 125 13.38 -1.12 -14.61
C ALA A 125 14.63 -0.24 -14.49
N LEU A 126 15.09 0.04 -13.27
CA LEU A 126 16.30 0.82 -13.02
C LEU A 126 17.56 0.10 -13.48
N GLU A 127 17.65 -1.22 -13.24
CA GLU A 127 18.75 -2.04 -13.75
C GLU A 127 18.82 -1.97 -15.28
N PHE A 128 17.68 -2.13 -15.97
CA PHE A 128 17.59 -2.03 -17.42
C PHE A 128 17.97 -0.63 -17.94
N ILE A 129 17.48 0.44 -17.29
CA ILE A 129 17.83 1.81 -17.67
C ILE A 129 19.32 2.04 -17.48
N GLY A 130 19.89 1.59 -16.35
CA GLY A 130 21.31 1.75 -16.05
C GLY A 130 22.22 1.01 -17.01
N SER A 131 21.83 -0.16 -17.50
CA SER A 131 22.68 -0.98 -18.39
C SER A 131 22.49 -0.70 -19.88
N GLU A 132 21.27 -0.42 -20.33
CA GLU A 132 20.94 -0.34 -21.77
C GLU A 132 20.64 1.08 -22.27
N ILE A 133 20.25 2.01 -21.39
CA ILE A 133 19.74 3.34 -21.79
C ILE A 133 20.69 4.46 -21.36
N ALA A 134 21.15 4.43 -20.11
CA ALA A 134 21.96 5.47 -19.54
C ALA A 134 23.42 5.32 -20.01
N PHE A 135 24.01 6.43 -20.47
CA PHE A 135 25.36 6.42 -21.01
C PHE A 135 26.36 7.16 -20.10
N PRO A 136 27.61 6.67 -19.99
CA PRO A 136 28.66 7.38 -19.29
C PRO A 136 28.93 8.76 -19.93
N PRO A 137 29.39 9.77 -19.16
CA PRO A 137 29.82 9.68 -17.76
C PRO A 137 28.73 9.98 -16.71
N ASP A 138 27.67 10.70 -17.10
CA ASP A 138 26.71 11.28 -16.16
C ASP A 138 25.53 10.36 -15.81
N TYR A 139 25.18 9.42 -16.69
CA TYR A 139 24.04 8.51 -16.55
C TYR A 139 22.71 9.23 -16.22
N ASP A 140 22.50 10.42 -16.78
CA ASP A 140 21.39 11.31 -16.40
C ASP A 140 20.02 10.62 -16.47
N GLU A 141 19.79 9.78 -17.49
CA GLU A 141 18.55 9.03 -17.65
C GLU A 141 18.25 8.10 -16.45
N TYR A 142 19.29 7.47 -15.88
CA TYR A 142 19.12 6.64 -14.69
C TYR A 142 18.73 7.48 -13.48
N TRP A 143 19.38 8.63 -13.27
CA TRP A 143 19.12 9.48 -12.10
C TRP A 143 17.75 10.14 -12.14
N ASP A 144 17.33 10.59 -13.32
CA ASP A 144 16.02 11.22 -13.52
C ASP A 144 14.90 10.20 -13.30
N GLU A 145 15.00 9.00 -13.89
CA GLU A 145 13.99 7.96 -13.69
C GLU A 145 14.00 7.41 -12.26
N LYS A 146 15.17 7.28 -11.62
CA LYS A 146 15.29 6.88 -10.21
C LYS A 146 14.49 7.81 -9.28
N LYS A 147 14.61 9.13 -9.48
CA LYS A 147 13.88 10.12 -8.67
C LYS A 147 12.38 9.96 -8.80
N VAL A 148 11.87 9.69 -9.99
CA VAL A 148 10.44 9.55 -10.26
C VAL A 148 9.90 8.23 -9.70
N LEU A 149 10.57 7.11 -9.99
CA LEU A 149 10.13 5.78 -9.57
C LEU A 149 10.07 5.67 -8.04
N PHE A 150 11.14 6.06 -7.33
CA PHE A 150 11.13 5.99 -5.86
C PHE A 150 10.23 7.05 -5.21
N SER A 151 9.95 8.18 -5.88
CA SER A 151 8.94 9.13 -5.42
C SER A 151 7.54 8.52 -5.45
N ASN A 152 7.18 7.81 -6.53
CA ASN A 152 5.91 7.11 -6.64
C ASN A 152 5.77 6.00 -5.57
N GLN A 153 6.83 5.22 -5.34
CA GLN A 153 6.84 4.17 -4.33
C GLN A 153 6.72 4.73 -2.91
N GLY A 154 7.45 5.79 -2.60
CA GLY A 154 7.36 6.45 -1.30
C GLY A 154 5.96 7.04 -1.05
N LEU A 155 5.31 7.60 -2.08
CA LEU A 155 3.92 8.06 -1.97
C LEU A 155 2.94 6.90 -1.74
N ALA A 156 3.10 5.79 -2.45
CA ALA A 156 2.27 4.60 -2.26
C ALA A 156 2.42 4.00 -0.86
N ALA A 157 3.65 3.94 -0.34
CA ALA A 157 3.94 3.50 1.02
C ALA A 157 3.33 4.43 2.07
N LEU A 158 3.46 5.76 1.90
CA LEU A 158 2.81 6.74 2.79
C LEU A 158 1.28 6.60 2.83
N GLU A 159 0.66 6.33 1.69
CA GLU A 159 -0.78 6.11 1.61
C GLU A 159 -1.23 4.80 2.27
N LEU A 160 -0.42 3.75 2.16
CA LEU A 160 -0.64 2.50 2.87
C LEU A 160 -0.51 2.68 4.39
N ILE A 161 0.51 3.42 4.86
CA ILE A 161 0.69 3.77 6.27
C ILE A 161 -0.51 4.55 6.80
N ARG A 162 -1.01 5.54 6.04
CA ARG A 162 -2.23 6.29 6.38
C ARG A 162 -3.43 5.35 6.50
N SER A 163 -3.62 4.45 5.54
CA SER A 163 -4.72 3.49 5.56
C SER A 163 -4.64 2.50 6.73
N LEU A 164 -3.44 2.07 7.12
CA LEU A 164 -3.20 1.26 8.31
C LEU A 164 -3.54 2.01 9.60
N LYS A 165 -3.13 3.28 9.69
CA LYS A 165 -3.48 4.17 10.80
C LYS A 165 -4.99 4.35 10.93
N ASP A 166 -5.67 4.62 9.83
CA ASP A 166 -7.12 4.88 9.83
C ASP A 166 -7.91 3.62 10.19
N HIS A 167 -7.48 2.43 9.72
CA HIS A 167 -8.18 1.18 10.01
C HIS A 167 -7.88 0.63 11.41
N TYR A 168 -6.63 0.68 11.87
CA TYR A 168 -6.19 -0.01 13.08
C TYR A 168 -5.81 0.92 14.24
N GLY A 169 -5.74 2.23 14.03
CA GLY A 169 -5.30 3.18 15.05
C GLY A 169 -3.86 2.95 15.48
N VAL A 170 -3.00 2.53 14.55
CA VAL A 170 -1.57 2.28 14.83
C VAL A 170 -0.79 3.60 14.95
N PRO A 171 0.24 3.64 15.80
CA PRO A 171 1.18 4.76 15.80
C PRO A 171 1.91 4.83 14.45
N THR A 172 2.14 6.04 13.98
CA THR A 172 2.95 6.34 12.79
C THR A 172 4.17 7.15 13.21
N ALA A 173 5.28 7.02 12.49
CA ALA A 173 6.47 7.83 12.77
C ALA A 173 6.14 9.34 12.78
N ASP A 174 6.58 10.02 13.85
CA ASP A 174 6.55 11.48 13.91
C ASP A 174 7.74 12.03 13.12
N ARG A 175 7.45 12.53 11.91
CA ARG A 175 8.45 13.11 11.00
C ARG A 175 8.81 14.57 11.33
N ARG A 176 8.38 15.11 12.48
CA ARG A 176 8.80 16.44 13.02
C ARG A 176 8.77 17.59 12.00
N GLY A 177 7.75 17.62 11.14
CA GLY A 177 7.58 18.67 10.12
C GLY A 177 8.38 18.47 8.83
N TYR A 178 9.05 17.33 8.65
CA TYR A 178 9.63 16.93 7.38
C TYR A 178 8.56 16.33 6.48
N GLU A 179 8.11 17.09 5.49
CA GLU A 179 7.10 16.64 4.53
C GLU A 179 7.76 15.83 3.40
N THR A 180 8.04 14.56 3.70
CA THR A 180 8.50 13.58 2.71
C THR A 180 7.59 13.54 1.48
N ARG A 181 6.27 13.64 1.70
CA ARG A 181 5.25 13.71 0.64
C ARG A 181 5.51 14.87 -0.32
N ASP A 182 5.83 16.05 0.19
CA ASP A 182 6.12 17.22 -0.64
C ASP A 182 7.41 17.05 -1.43
N THR A 183 8.40 16.37 -0.86
CA THR A 183 9.63 16.04 -1.60
C THR A 183 9.32 15.17 -2.80
N PHE A 184 8.54 14.11 -2.64
CA PHE A 184 8.15 13.22 -3.74
C PHE A 184 7.29 13.94 -4.79
N ASN A 185 6.29 14.70 -4.35
CA ASN A 185 5.43 15.46 -5.25
C ASN A 185 6.22 16.49 -6.07
N ARG A 186 7.21 17.14 -5.46
CA ARG A 186 8.06 18.11 -6.17
C ARG A 186 8.87 17.45 -7.28
N MET A 187 9.48 16.30 -7.03
CA MET A 187 10.30 15.59 -8.03
C MET A 187 9.45 15.12 -9.21
N ILE A 188 8.25 14.61 -8.93
CA ILE A 188 7.30 14.23 -9.98
C ILE A 188 6.85 15.46 -10.79
N ALA A 189 6.57 16.58 -10.12
CA ALA A 189 6.16 17.81 -10.79
C ALA A 189 7.29 18.43 -11.65
N GLU A 190 8.54 18.33 -11.20
CA GLU A 190 9.72 18.75 -11.97
C GLU A 190 9.83 17.93 -13.26
N ARG A 191 9.75 16.61 -13.18
CA ARG A 191 9.75 15.72 -14.36
C ARG A 191 8.62 16.04 -15.34
N GLN A 192 7.39 16.20 -14.82
CA GLN A 192 6.22 16.54 -15.65
C GLN A 192 6.39 17.87 -16.39
N LYS A 193 7.01 18.85 -15.73
CA LYS A 193 7.30 20.15 -16.34
C LYS A 193 8.33 20.01 -17.46
N GLU A 194 9.38 19.24 -17.25
CA GLU A 194 10.40 18.99 -18.27
C GLU A 194 9.84 18.27 -19.50
N ASP A 195 8.95 17.29 -19.29
CA ASP A 195 8.26 16.62 -20.39
C ASP A 195 7.37 17.58 -21.16
N ALA A 196 6.60 18.42 -20.46
CA ALA A 196 5.77 19.44 -21.09
C ALA A 196 6.61 20.45 -21.91
N ASP A 197 7.78 20.84 -21.39
CA ASP A 197 8.71 21.75 -22.09
C ASP A 197 9.37 21.08 -23.31
N LYS A 198 9.71 19.78 -23.22
CA LYS A 198 10.22 18.97 -24.34
C LYS A 198 9.15 18.83 -25.43
N GLU A 199 7.91 18.54 -25.06
CA GLU A 199 6.77 18.49 -25.98
C GLU A 199 6.49 19.84 -26.65
N ALA A 200 6.50 20.93 -25.88
CA ALA A 200 6.26 22.27 -26.41
C ALA A 200 7.32 22.68 -27.45
N ARG A 201 8.60 22.40 -27.15
CA ARG A 201 9.71 22.61 -28.10
C ARG A 201 9.54 21.77 -29.35
N ARG A 202 9.14 20.49 -29.21
CA ARG A 202 8.87 19.61 -30.36
C ARG A 202 7.75 20.17 -31.24
N ARG A 203 6.63 20.60 -30.64
CA ARG A 203 5.51 21.24 -31.36
C ARG A 203 5.92 22.53 -32.06
N GLU A 204 6.79 23.33 -31.45
CA GLU A 204 7.32 24.54 -32.09
C GLU A 204 8.21 24.20 -33.30
N LEU A 205 9.08 23.20 -33.18
CA LEU A 205 9.93 22.73 -34.26
C LEU A 205 9.10 22.15 -35.41
N GLU A 206 8.10 21.33 -35.11
CA GLU A 206 7.16 20.80 -36.10
C GLU A 206 6.40 21.92 -36.80
N ARG A 207 5.93 22.93 -36.07
CA ARG A 207 5.28 24.11 -36.66
C ARG A 207 6.22 24.83 -37.64
N LYS A 208 7.46 25.08 -37.23
CA LYS A 208 8.47 25.73 -38.10
C LYS A 208 8.83 24.88 -39.33
N ARG A 209 8.86 23.55 -39.20
CA ARG A 209 9.09 22.62 -40.34
C ARG A 209 7.95 22.68 -41.35
N ILE A 210 6.70 22.64 -40.88
CA ILE A 210 5.50 22.74 -41.74
C ILE A 210 5.48 24.11 -42.46
N GLU A 211 5.79 25.20 -41.75
CA GLU A 211 5.90 26.55 -42.33
C GLU A 211 7.02 26.65 -43.37
N ALA A 212 8.11 25.88 -43.22
CA ALA A 212 9.19 25.78 -44.18
C ALA A 212 8.86 24.90 -45.41
N GLY A 213 7.67 24.30 -45.47
CA GLY A 213 7.21 23.48 -46.59
C GLY A 213 7.70 22.03 -46.57
N GLU A 214 8.31 21.57 -45.47
CA GLU A 214 8.58 20.15 -45.27
C GLU A 214 7.27 19.40 -44.96
N PRO A 215 7.02 18.23 -45.57
CA PRO A 215 5.85 17.42 -45.22
C PRO A 215 5.93 16.99 -43.76
N ALA A 216 4.79 17.02 -43.06
CA ALA A 216 4.70 16.48 -41.71
C ALA A 216 5.13 15.01 -41.68
N ASP A 217 5.83 14.59 -40.62
CA ASP A 217 6.28 13.20 -40.47
C ASP A 217 5.08 12.25 -40.58
N ILE A 218 5.13 11.34 -41.56
CA ILE A 218 4.06 10.40 -41.88
C ILE A 218 3.89 9.34 -40.77
N PHE A 219 4.89 9.22 -39.89
CA PHE A 219 4.90 8.33 -38.73
C PHE A 219 5.13 9.14 -37.46
N PRO A 220 4.08 9.71 -36.85
CA PRO A 220 4.19 10.22 -35.49
C PRO A 220 4.55 9.03 -34.59
N ILE A 221 5.73 9.06 -33.99
CA ILE A 221 6.07 8.13 -32.90
C ILE A 221 5.21 8.57 -31.73
N GLU A 222 4.02 7.99 -31.57
CA GLU A 222 3.22 8.16 -30.36
C GLU A 222 4.06 7.67 -29.17
N SER A 223 4.65 8.61 -28.44
CA SER A 223 5.14 8.32 -27.09
C SER A 223 3.90 8.03 -26.25
N HIS A 224 3.76 6.79 -25.78
CA HIS A 224 2.71 6.38 -24.85
C HIS A 224 2.69 7.32 -23.64
N SER A 225 1.85 8.36 -23.74
CA SER A 225 1.42 9.19 -22.64
C SER A 225 0.55 8.31 -21.75
N VAL A 226 1.09 7.86 -20.62
CA VAL A 226 0.28 7.28 -19.53
C VAL A 226 -0.47 8.44 -18.86
N ALA A 227 -1.39 9.05 -19.60
CA ALA A 227 -2.32 10.04 -19.10
C ALA A 227 -3.73 9.47 -19.20
N ASN A 228 -4.16 8.87 -18.09
CA ASN A 228 -5.54 8.90 -17.61
C ASN A 228 -6.60 8.24 -18.52
N GLU A 229 -6.64 6.91 -18.51
CA GLU A 229 -7.83 6.17 -18.97
C GLU A 229 -8.89 6.20 -17.86
N LYS A 230 -9.81 7.16 -18.01
CA LYS A 230 -11.04 7.25 -17.23
C LYS A 230 -11.82 5.94 -17.41
N ALA A 231 -12.03 5.20 -16.33
CA ALA A 231 -12.75 3.93 -16.34
C ALA A 231 -14.11 4.04 -17.06
N PRO A 232 -14.47 3.11 -17.97
CA PRO A 232 -15.79 3.11 -18.58
C PRO A 232 -16.86 2.73 -17.55
N GLU A 233 -17.85 3.60 -17.45
CA GLU A 233 -19.09 3.42 -16.70
C GLU A 233 -19.85 2.21 -17.24
N LEU A 234 -19.97 1.15 -16.41
CA LEU A 234 -20.71 -0.06 -16.75
C LEU A 234 -22.22 0.23 -16.64
N GLU A 235 -22.90 0.36 -17.79
CA GLU A 235 -24.35 0.28 -17.85
C GLU A 235 -24.83 -1.14 -17.45
N PRO A 236 -25.96 -1.26 -16.72
CA PRO A 236 -26.44 -2.53 -16.22
C PRO A 236 -27.14 -3.31 -17.35
N GLN A 237 -26.58 -4.46 -17.74
CA GLN A 237 -27.29 -5.39 -18.60
C GLN A 237 -28.30 -6.21 -17.79
N SER A 238 -29.57 -6.03 -18.14
CA SER A 238 -30.70 -6.87 -17.79
C SER A 238 -30.67 -8.18 -18.59
N VAL A 239 -30.62 -9.33 -17.90
CA VAL A 239 -31.39 -10.56 -18.20
C VAL A 239 -31.61 -11.30 -16.88
#